data_AF-A0A939XXT0-F1
#
_entry.id   AF-A0A939XXT0-F1
#
_cell.length_a   1.000
_cell.length_b   1.000
_cell.length_c   1.000
_cell.angle_alpha   90.00
_cell.angle_beta   90.00
_cell.angle_gamma   90.00
#
_symmetry.space_group_name_H-M   'P 1'
#
loop_
_entity.id
_entity.type
_entity.pdbx_description
1 polymer ?
#
loop_
_entity_poly.entity_id
_entity_poly.type
_entity_poly.pdbx_seq_one_letter_code
_entity_poly.pdbx_strand_id
1 'polypeptide(L)'
;MLLNQIPILSLLLSSLLLMVNPSKKQEDLKYVIKDSTLIVKDGVTEIEQEDFWQLGDRKSIKKVVLPASLRRIGGHAFSSFYIPSIDLPEGLTSIGAFAFAYSSLASIHISSSVDSIGEEAFRGSPLHALILYDNGRRCYGWVGDSCPSTLVLPDGLLAIDDEAFRYTSLQKVVLPDGLQSIGASAFPNSLKEMNIPTTLCSIGDYAFPHTIPLNQLLLYDHGTKCYGWVDTICPAKIVVPEGVTFLNAGAFADFKQLVEVVLPESLRNIRSSTFENCHRLERVVLPSQIDTIGSWAFRYCSELRNINIPSVKYIADGAFSDCSLKRITLPEGLQTMGTYAFADSHIEQIVIPSSVKTIGENAFYKCDFLRKVVLQEGVDTIGSYAFSSSGIEEICIPGSVRSLGDGVFRNCYSLKEVVLPPSVTEIGNDAFSGCGNLERITIPNSVTVIGVYAFYGCRSLVSVALPDSVKRIEDKTFRYCSSLEKVHLPASLEYIGAYAFEGCPRLEKLAIGRNVEVHRDAFKTSFLTWLSYHSFEAWILAFLLLSIIVPLWILRLIGYPWEKGCLYVFIGFIVLLVLLFLAFLALGKMLAGMHG
;
A
#
# COMPACT_ATOMS: atom_id res chain seq x y z
N MET A 1 6.94 -7.61 42.49
CA MET A 1 7.59 -7.86 41.17
C MET A 1 6.63 -8.22 40.03
N LEU A 2 5.31 -8.13 40.17
CA LEU A 2 4.34 -8.31 39.06
C LEU A 2 3.38 -7.11 38.88
N LEU A 3 3.74 -5.95 39.44
CA LEU A 3 2.90 -4.74 39.45
C LEU A 3 3.55 -3.52 38.76
N ASN A 4 4.73 -3.66 38.15
CA ASN A 4 5.48 -2.56 37.51
C ASN A 4 5.19 -2.37 36.01
N GLN A 5 4.13 -2.97 35.45
CA GLN A 5 3.81 -2.87 34.01
C GLN A 5 2.51 -2.13 33.67
N ILE A 6 1.97 -1.32 34.59
CA ILE A 6 0.77 -0.50 34.33
C ILE A 6 1.07 0.96 34.67
N PRO A 7 1.22 1.88 33.68
CA PRO A 7 1.59 3.28 33.88
C PRO A 7 0.66 4.03 34.85
N ILE A 8 -0.62 3.66 34.84
CA ILE A 8 -1.69 4.28 35.63
C ILE A 8 -1.52 4.00 37.14
N LEU A 9 -0.93 2.87 37.53
CA LEU A 9 -0.74 2.55 38.95
C LEU A 9 0.46 3.28 39.57
N SER A 10 1.46 3.70 38.77
CA SER A 10 2.58 4.52 39.28
C SER A 10 2.11 5.95 39.66
N LEU A 11 1.14 6.48 38.90
CA LEU A 11 0.44 7.74 39.19
C LEU A 11 -0.46 7.63 40.44
N LEU A 12 -1.04 6.46 40.70
CA LEU A 12 -1.81 6.20 41.92
C LEU A 12 -0.91 5.99 43.14
N LEU A 13 0.28 5.39 42.97
CA LEU A 13 1.25 5.24 44.06
C LEU A 13 1.90 6.59 44.42
N SER A 14 2.20 7.46 43.45
CA SER A 14 2.71 8.81 43.72
C SER A 14 1.67 9.68 44.44
N SER A 15 0.39 9.54 44.06
CA SER A 15 -0.73 10.20 44.74
C SER A 15 -1.10 9.60 46.10
N LEU A 16 -0.81 8.32 46.37
CA LEU A 16 -0.92 7.75 47.72
C LEU A 16 0.26 8.13 48.63
N LEU A 17 1.48 8.24 48.10
CA LEU A 17 2.63 8.78 48.86
C LEU A 17 2.43 10.25 49.25
N LEU A 18 1.65 11.00 48.47
CA LEU A 18 1.22 12.38 48.74
C LEU A 18 0.34 12.52 50.00
N MET A 19 -0.30 11.45 50.49
CA MET A 19 -1.05 11.48 51.75
C MET A 19 -0.21 11.19 53.00
N VAL A 20 1.08 10.85 52.85
CA VAL A 20 1.93 10.41 53.98
C VAL A 20 3.11 11.34 54.26
N ASN A 21 3.34 12.40 53.48
CA ASN A 21 4.45 13.32 53.77
C ASN A 21 3.94 14.61 54.43
N PRO A 22 4.22 14.84 55.74
CA PRO A 22 3.86 16.07 56.40
C PRO A 22 4.52 17.24 55.67
N SER A 23 3.83 18.39 55.63
CA SER A 23 4.37 19.66 55.17
C SER A 23 5.81 19.82 55.62
N LYS A 24 6.77 19.71 54.68
CA LYS A 24 8.17 20.04 54.95
C LYS A 24 8.17 21.41 55.59
N LYS A 25 8.85 21.57 56.73
CA LYS A 25 9.04 22.91 57.29
C LYS A 25 9.77 23.73 56.21
N GLN A 26 9.50 25.02 56.13
CA GLN A 26 10.11 25.91 55.12
C GLN A 26 11.65 25.83 55.09
N GLU A 27 12.26 25.40 56.20
CA GLU A 27 13.68 25.11 56.36
C GLU A 27 14.19 23.91 55.54
N ASP A 28 13.33 22.93 55.22
CA ASP A 28 13.68 21.68 54.49
C ASP A 28 13.50 21.78 52.97
N LEU A 29 12.96 22.89 52.46
CA LEU A 29 12.85 23.14 51.02
C LEU A 29 14.23 23.47 50.43
N LYS A 30 14.50 23.03 49.20
CA LYS A 30 15.72 23.38 48.46
C LYS A 30 15.78 24.85 48.03
N TYR A 31 14.72 25.62 48.26
CA TYR A 31 14.60 27.00 47.82
C TYR A 31 13.94 27.89 48.89
N VAL A 32 14.07 29.20 48.71
CA VAL A 32 13.36 30.25 49.44
C VAL A 32 12.75 31.21 48.43
N ILE A 33 11.56 31.74 48.74
CA ILE A 33 10.92 32.76 47.89
C ILE A 33 11.03 34.10 48.60
N LYS A 34 11.55 35.11 47.91
CA LYS A 34 11.61 36.49 48.37
C LYS A 34 11.28 37.44 47.22
N ASP A 35 10.31 38.33 47.41
CA ASP A 35 9.94 39.36 46.42
C ASP A 35 9.74 38.79 44.99
N SER A 36 8.92 37.73 44.87
CA SER A 36 8.68 37.01 43.59
C SER A 36 9.92 36.37 42.95
N THR A 37 11.02 36.28 43.68
CA THR A 37 12.25 35.58 43.27
C THR A 37 12.35 34.25 43.99
N LEU A 38 12.48 33.16 43.24
CA LEU A 38 12.81 31.84 43.76
C LEU A 38 14.33 31.72 43.83
N ILE A 39 14.88 31.54 45.02
CA ILE A 39 16.32 31.39 45.27
C ILE A 39 16.56 29.96 45.70
N VAL A 40 17.25 29.18 44.88
CA VAL A 40 17.68 27.82 45.26
C VAL A 40 18.87 27.93 46.21
N LYS A 41 18.83 27.20 47.33
CA LYS A 41 19.82 27.28 48.41
C LYS A 41 21.20 26.81 47.93
N ASP A 42 22.25 27.41 48.49
CA ASP A 42 23.63 26.96 48.25
C ASP A 42 23.82 25.50 48.69
N GLY A 43 24.62 24.75 47.92
CA GLY A 43 24.89 23.33 48.13
C GLY A 43 23.93 22.38 47.40
N VAL A 44 22.85 22.89 46.80
CA VAL A 44 21.95 22.08 45.96
C VAL A 44 22.64 21.75 44.63
N THR A 45 22.85 20.45 44.38
CA THR A 45 23.51 19.93 43.17
C THR A 45 22.53 19.47 42.08
N GLU A 46 21.28 19.18 42.44
CA GLU A 46 20.23 18.69 41.53
C GLU A 46 18.84 19.20 41.94
N ILE A 47 18.05 19.57 40.94
CA ILE A 47 16.66 20.02 41.07
C ILE A 47 15.76 19.15 40.21
N GLU A 48 14.69 18.61 40.79
CA GLU A 48 13.67 17.82 40.09
C GLU A 48 12.30 18.51 40.13
N GLN A 49 11.35 18.07 39.32
CA GLN A 49 9.96 18.57 39.36
C GLN A 49 9.35 18.53 40.76
N GLU A 50 9.67 17.48 41.52
CA GLU A 50 9.15 17.19 42.85
C GLU A 50 9.57 18.24 43.89
N ASP A 51 10.72 18.88 43.68
CA ASP A 51 11.23 19.91 44.57
C ASP A 51 10.31 21.14 44.59
N PHE A 52 9.52 21.37 43.54
CA PHE A 52 8.61 22.52 43.41
C PHE A 52 7.14 22.18 43.63
N TRP A 53 6.78 20.99 44.13
CA TRP A 53 5.37 20.66 44.40
C TRP A 53 4.72 21.56 45.47
N GLN A 54 5.52 22.11 46.40
CA GLN A 54 5.05 23.03 47.44
C GLN A 54 5.08 24.50 47.01
N LEU A 55 5.47 24.81 45.76
CA LEU A 55 5.67 26.17 45.26
C LEU A 55 4.35 26.96 45.08
N GLY A 56 3.19 26.33 45.22
CA GLY A 56 1.90 27.00 45.04
C GLY A 56 1.76 27.56 43.61
N ASP A 57 1.40 28.84 43.48
CA ASP A 57 1.23 29.49 42.18
C ASP A 57 2.56 29.87 41.52
N ARG A 58 2.97 29.06 40.54
CA ARG A 58 4.17 29.30 39.69
C ARG A 58 4.09 30.60 38.88
N LYS A 59 2.89 31.18 38.65
CA LYS A 59 2.73 32.44 37.90
C LYS A 59 3.24 33.66 38.65
N SER A 60 3.32 33.56 39.97
CA SER A 60 3.82 34.63 40.85
C SER A 60 5.34 34.79 40.78
N ILE A 61 6.09 33.74 40.42
CA ILE A 61 7.55 33.78 40.33
C ILE A 61 7.97 34.49 39.04
N LYS A 62 8.79 35.54 39.18
CA LYS A 62 9.30 36.37 38.07
C LYS A 62 10.79 36.18 37.81
N LYS A 63 11.53 35.63 38.77
CA LYS A 63 12.96 35.38 38.66
C LYS A 63 13.35 34.10 39.39
N VAL A 64 14.29 33.34 38.84
CA VAL A 64 14.92 32.19 39.48
C VAL A 64 16.42 32.46 39.62
N VAL A 65 16.98 32.16 40.79
CA VAL A 65 18.43 32.23 41.07
C VAL A 65 18.91 30.83 41.42
N LEU A 66 19.87 30.33 40.64
CA LEU A 66 20.46 28.99 40.79
C LEU A 66 21.85 29.09 41.44
N PRO A 67 22.23 28.17 42.34
CA PRO A 67 23.54 28.17 42.96
C PRO A 67 24.61 27.65 41.98
N ALA A 68 25.86 28.11 42.13
CA ALA A 68 27.00 27.64 41.34
C ALA A 68 27.32 26.15 41.52
N SER A 69 26.80 25.53 42.59
CA SER A 69 26.94 24.10 42.88
C SER A 69 25.98 23.21 42.07
N LEU A 70 24.98 23.79 41.40
CA LEU A 70 24.04 23.02 40.61
C LEU A 70 24.75 22.35 39.42
N ARG A 71 24.48 21.06 39.23
CA ARG A 71 25.01 20.24 38.14
C ARG A 71 23.91 19.73 37.23
N ARG A 72 22.72 19.46 37.77
CA ARG A 72 21.64 18.82 37.02
C ARG A 72 20.31 19.54 37.23
N ILE A 73 19.62 19.84 36.13
CA ILE A 73 18.21 20.21 36.12
C ILE A 73 17.45 18.99 35.60
N GLY A 74 16.60 18.42 36.42
CA GLY A 74 15.81 17.23 36.12
C GLY A 74 14.62 17.49 35.21
N GLY A 75 13.89 16.42 34.90
CA GLY A 75 12.75 16.49 34.00
C GLY A 75 11.62 17.35 34.56
N HIS A 76 10.95 18.15 33.72
CA HIS A 76 9.85 19.04 34.11
C HIS A 76 10.13 20.06 35.24
N ALA A 77 11.37 20.23 35.68
CA ALA A 77 11.75 21.02 36.87
C ALA A 77 11.17 22.45 36.85
N PHE A 78 11.39 23.18 35.77
CA PHE A 78 10.91 24.53 35.52
C PHE A 78 9.76 24.59 34.50
N SER A 79 9.05 23.49 34.28
CA SER A 79 7.90 23.47 33.37
C SER A 79 6.78 24.40 33.88
N SER A 80 6.18 25.16 32.95
CA SER A 80 5.12 26.13 33.21
C SER A 80 5.51 27.30 34.12
N PHE A 81 6.80 27.60 34.26
CA PHE A 81 7.27 28.79 34.97
C PHE A 81 7.12 30.05 34.13
N TYR A 82 6.71 31.16 34.75
CA TYR A 82 6.52 32.45 34.07
C TYR A 82 7.73 33.37 34.26
N ILE A 83 8.92 32.84 33.96
CA ILE A 83 10.20 33.56 33.99
C ILE A 83 10.69 33.88 32.57
N PRO A 84 11.06 35.13 32.25
CA PRO A 84 11.49 35.52 30.89
C PRO A 84 12.95 35.15 30.58
N SER A 85 13.79 35.00 31.60
CA SER A 85 15.19 34.57 31.48
C SER A 85 15.62 33.80 32.73
N ILE A 86 16.65 32.96 32.56
CA ILE A 86 17.31 32.25 33.66
C ILE A 86 18.80 32.17 33.37
N ASP A 87 19.62 32.46 34.37
CA ASP A 87 21.07 32.32 34.29
C ASP A 87 21.43 30.90 34.74
N LEU A 88 21.99 30.09 33.82
CA LEU A 88 22.46 28.75 34.14
C LEU A 88 23.90 28.82 34.71
N PRO A 89 24.21 28.03 35.75
CA PRO A 89 25.55 28.01 36.31
C PRO A 89 26.55 27.33 35.36
N GLU A 90 27.77 27.85 35.27
CA GLU A 90 28.82 27.36 34.36
C GLU A 90 29.22 25.88 34.58
N GLY A 91 28.91 25.31 35.74
CA GLY A 91 29.17 23.90 36.04
C GLY A 91 28.03 22.94 35.68
N LEU A 92 26.93 23.43 35.10
CA LEU A 92 25.77 22.60 34.78
C LEU A 92 26.14 21.57 33.69
N THR A 93 25.81 20.29 33.92
CA THR A 93 26.15 19.18 33.02
C THR A 93 24.95 18.57 32.31
N SER A 94 23.72 18.72 32.82
CA SER A 94 22.54 18.16 32.17
C SER A 94 21.25 18.95 32.41
N ILE A 95 20.40 19.00 31.38
CA ILE A 95 19.02 19.50 31.42
C ILE A 95 18.07 18.34 31.05
N GLY A 96 17.09 18.03 31.89
CA GLY A 96 16.18 16.90 31.71
C GLY A 96 15.09 17.14 30.66
N ALA A 97 14.39 16.07 30.30
CA ALA A 97 13.27 16.14 29.37
C ALA A 97 12.18 17.07 29.91
N PHE A 98 11.58 17.89 29.04
CA PHE A 98 10.58 18.90 29.42
C PHE A 98 10.98 19.91 30.52
N ALA A 99 12.27 20.02 30.87
CA ALA A 99 12.74 20.79 32.03
C ALA A 99 12.20 22.23 32.10
N PHE A 100 12.03 22.90 30.97
CA PHE A 100 11.52 24.26 30.82
C PHE A 100 10.26 24.34 29.95
N ALA A 101 9.59 23.22 29.67
CA ALA A 101 8.44 23.19 28.76
C ALA A 101 7.29 24.09 29.24
N TYR A 102 6.67 24.81 28.32
CA TYR A 102 5.56 25.74 28.47
C TYR A 102 5.86 26.90 29.42
N SER A 103 7.15 27.21 29.62
CA SER A 103 7.58 28.39 30.38
C SER A 103 7.52 29.65 29.52
N SER A 104 7.52 30.84 30.15
CA SER A 104 7.62 32.11 29.41
C SER A 104 9.06 32.49 29.05
N LEU A 105 9.97 31.53 29.01
CA LEU A 105 11.40 31.75 28.83
C LEU A 105 11.69 32.26 27.41
N ALA A 106 12.16 33.50 27.31
CA ALA A 106 12.41 34.19 26.05
C ALA A 106 13.87 34.08 25.59
N SER A 107 14.80 33.90 26.53
CA SER A 107 16.23 33.69 26.26
C SER A 107 16.85 32.82 27.34
N ILE A 108 17.81 31.98 26.95
CA ILE A 108 18.62 31.17 27.85
C ILE A 108 20.03 31.02 27.28
N HIS A 109 21.05 31.17 28.13
CA HIS A 109 22.42 30.88 27.76
C HIS A 109 22.81 29.51 28.32
N ILE A 110 23.14 28.58 27.43
CA ILE A 110 23.59 27.22 27.81
C ILE A 110 25.11 27.17 27.64
N SER A 111 25.82 26.92 28.73
CA SER A 111 27.28 26.80 28.75
C SER A 111 27.74 25.53 28.06
N SER A 112 29.00 25.53 27.60
CA SER A 112 29.66 24.37 26.97
C SER A 112 29.85 23.18 27.91
N SER A 113 29.55 23.33 29.20
CA SER A 113 29.61 22.27 30.21
C SER A 113 28.42 21.32 30.16
N VAL A 114 27.32 21.70 29.49
CA VAL A 114 26.09 20.89 29.43
C VAL A 114 26.26 19.80 28.38
N ASP A 115 26.44 18.56 28.82
CA ASP A 115 26.68 17.39 27.98
C ASP A 115 25.38 16.74 27.46
N SER A 116 24.22 17.08 28.04
CA SER A 116 22.94 16.47 27.66
C SER A 116 21.74 17.39 27.89
N ILE A 117 20.82 17.40 26.93
CA ILE A 117 19.51 18.04 27.01
C ILE A 117 18.46 16.98 26.65
N GLY A 118 17.50 16.77 27.54
CA GLY A 118 16.43 15.79 27.34
C GLY A 118 15.38 16.26 26.32
N GLU A 119 14.65 15.28 25.80
CA GLU A 119 13.57 15.47 24.83
C GLU A 119 12.58 16.57 25.27
N GLU A 120 12.19 17.44 24.33
CA GLU A 120 11.20 18.50 24.55
C GLU A 120 11.51 19.46 25.72
N ALA A 121 12.78 19.57 26.16
CA ALA A 121 13.21 20.38 27.31
C ALA A 121 12.64 21.81 27.30
N PHE A 122 12.43 22.43 26.13
CA PHE A 122 11.93 23.80 26.00
C PHE A 122 10.60 23.90 25.24
N ARG A 123 9.83 22.81 25.13
CA ARG A 123 8.58 22.77 24.34
C ARG A 123 7.60 23.87 24.73
N GLY A 124 7.15 24.68 23.77
CA GLY A 124 6.13 25.72 24.01
C GLY A 124 6.64 26.95 24.76
N SER A 125 7.96 27.13 24.89
CA SER A 125 8.59 28.35 25.39
C SER A 125 8.90 29.34 24.26
N PRO A 126 8.77 30.67 24.47
CA PRO A 126 9.01 31.69 23.44
C PRO A 126 10.50 32.00 23.24
N LEU A 127 11.37 30.99 23.14
CA LEU A 127 12.82 31.17 23.02
C LEU A 127 13.21 31.80 21.67
N HIS A 128 14.09 32.79 21.71
CA HIS A 128 14.60 33.51 20.52
C HIS A 128 15.95 33.00 19.99
N ALA A 129 16.64 32.10 20.72
CA ALA A 129 17.87 31.42 20.28
C ALA A 129 18.21 30.27 21.25
N LEU A 130 18.73 29.15 20.73
CA LEU A 130 19.34 28.06 21.51
C LEU A 130 20.65 27.65 20.80
N ILE A 131 21.78 27.80 21.50
CA ILE A 131 23.09 27.38 21.00
C ILE A 131 23.46 26.09 21.75
N LEU A 132 23.62 24.97 21.05
CA LEU A 132 24.01 23.68 21.64
C LEU A 132 25.48 23.38 21.34
N TYR A 133 26.18 22.82 22.32
CA TYR A 133 27.50 22.22 22.16
C TYR A 133 27.38 20.73 22.47
N ASP A 134 27.62 19.86 21.49
CA ASP A 134 27.71 18.41 21.69
C ASP A 134 29.12 17.94 21.32
N ASN A 135 29.91 17.44 22.28
CA ASN A 135 31.20 16.78 22.02
C ASN A 135 32.20 17.56 21.12
N GLY A 136 32.25 18.90 21.26
CA GLY A 136 33.09 19.75 20.41
C GLY A 136 32.53 19.99 19.00
N ARG A 137 31.33 19.49 18.69
CA ARG A 137 30.50 19.83 17.54
C ARG A 137 29.48 20.86 17.96
N ARG A 138 29.35 21.95 17.21
CA ARG A 138 28.25 22.89 17.39
C ARG A 138 27.00 22.22 16.82
N CYS A 139 25.93 22.14 17.61
CA CYS A 139 24.61 21.64 17.21
C CYS A 139 23.57 22.76 17.43
N TYR A 140 22.44 22.71 16.71
CA TYR A 140 21.43 23.77 16.77
C TYR A 140 20.05 23.13 16.80
N GLY A 141 19.24 23.47 17.81
CA GLY A 141 17.86 23.02 17.94
C GLY A 141 16.96 24.18 18.32
N TRP A 142 15.88 24.43 17.59
CA TRP A 142 14.92 25.50 17.87
C TRP A 142 13.59 24.89 18.32
N VAL A 143 13.03 25.40 19.43
CA VAL A 143 11.74 24.93 19.93
C VAL A 143 10.84 26.14 20.16
N GLY A 144 9.95 26.44 19.22
CA GLY A 144 8.85 27.40 19.42
C GLY A 144 8.47 28.28 18.21
N ASP A 145 7.24 28.81 18.28
CA ASP A 145 6.58 29.68 17.29
C ASP A 145 7.25 31.04 17.07
N SER A 146 8.25 31.39 17.89
CA SER A 146 8.98 32.66 17.83
C SER A 146 10.17 32.67 16.86
N CYS A 147 10.32 31.62 16.03
CA CYS A 147 11.38 31.54 15.03
C CYS A 147 11.26 32.68 14.00
N PRO A 148 12.32 33.47 13.76
CA PRO A 148 12.29 34.46 12.71
C PRO A 148 12.00 33.80 11.37
N SER A 149 11.37 34.53 10.44
CA SER A 149 11.15 34.01 9.08
C SER A 149 12.46 33.69 8.35
N THR A 150 13.60 34.22 8.80
CA THR A 150 14.96 33.92 8.31
C THR A 150 15.88 33.58 9.47
N LEU A 151 16.62 32.47 9.36
CA LEU A 151 17.60 31.99 10.32
C LEU A 151 18.99 31.91 9.66
N VAL A 152 20.02 32.42 10.32
CA VAL A 152 21.41 32.21 9.91
C VAL A 152 22.08 31.35 10.97
N LEU A 153 22.53 30.16 10.58
CA LEU A 153 23.20 29.25 11.50
C LEU A 153 24.68 29.64 11.64
N PRO A 154 25.26 29.47 12.84
CA PRO A 154 26.63 29.90 13.11
C PRO A 154 27.66 29.07 12.32
N ASP A 155 28.73 29.73 11.88
CA ASP A 155 29.89 29.04 11.31
C ASP A 155 30.44 27.98 12.27
N GLY A 156 30.96 26.86 11.76
CA GLY A 156 31.46 25.74 12.57
C GLY A 156 30.38 24.81 13.14
N LEU A 157 29.10 25.02 12.81
CA LEU A 157 28.06 24.00 12.97
C LEU A 157 28.38 22.79 12.11
N LEU A 158 28.42 21.60 12.72
CA LEU A 158 28.74 20.35 12.02
C LEU A 158 27.51 19.46 11.83
N ALA A 159 26.49 19.61 12.68
CA ALA A 159 25.28 18.80 12.62
C ALA A 159 24.03 19.60 13.00
N ILE A 160 22.90 19.21 12.40
CA ILE A 160 21.53 19.57 12.80
C ILE A 160 20.83 18.27 13.15
N ASP A 161 20.22 18.20 14.32
CA ASP A 161 19.57 16.98 14.81
C ASP A 161 18.15 16.81 14.25
N ASP A 162 17.58 15.63 14.53
CA ASP A 162 16.20 15.30 14.16
C ASP A 162 15.22 16.32 14.74
N GLU A 163 14.23 16.70 13.93
CA GLU A 163 13.16 17.64 14.26
C GLU A 163 13.58 19.05 14.72
N ALA A 164 14.86 19.42 14.55
CA ALA A 164 15.47 20.64 15.11
C ALA A 164 14.68 21.94 14.87
N PHE A 165 13.99 22.08 13.75
CA PHE A 165 13.17 23.23 13.38
C PHE A 165 11.77 22.82 12.91
N ARG A 166 11.38 21.55 13.06
CA ARG A 166 10.15 20.96 12.48
C ARG A 166 8.89 21.76 12.77
N TYR A 167 8.78 22.25 14.00
CA TYR A 167 7.60 22.95 14.52
C TYR A 167 7.79 24.47 14.52
N THR A 168 8.60 25.01 13.60
CA THR A 168 8.82 26.46 13.47
C THR A 168 8.08 27.05 12.27
N SER A 169 7.89 28.38 12.27
CA SER A 169 7.38 29.13 11.12
C SER A 169 8.50 29.61 10.18
N LEU A 170 9.67 28.95 10.23
CA LEU A 170 10.89 29.35 9.53
C LEU A 170 10.70 29.30 8.00
N GLN A 171 10.95 30.42 7.32
CA GLN A 171 10.83 30.51 5.85
C GLN A 171 12.17 30.50 5.13
N LYS A 172 13.28 30.78 5.81
CA LYS A 172 14.62 30.79 5.21
C LYS A 172 15.66 30.33 6.22
N VAL A 173 16.60 29.49 5.82
CA VAL A 173 17.78 29.16 6.64
C VAL A 173 19.07 29.25 5.84
N VAL A 174 20.09 29.88 6.41
CA VAL A 174 21.45 29.88 5.85
C VAL A 174 22.24 28.83 6.63
N LEU A 175 22.56 27.71 5.97
CA LEU A 175 23.40 26.66 6.54
C LEU A 175 24.89 27.05 6.40
N PRO A 176 25.74 26.69 7.37
CA PRO A 176 27.16 27.00 7.31
C PRO A 176 27.91 26.00 6.43
N ASP A 177 28.97 26.48 5.77
CA ASP A 177 29.73 25.72 4.77
C ASP A 177 30.42 24.45 5.31
N GLY A 178 30.57 24.32 6.63
CA GLY A 178 31.18 23.16 7.29
C GLY A 178 30.20 22.10 7.77
N LEU A 179 28.90 22.26 7.52
CA LEU A 179 27.86 21.34 8.00
C LEU A 179 27.99 19.97 7.34
N GLN A 180 27.96 18.90 8.14
CA GLN A 180 28.18 17.52 7.70
C GLN A 180 26.90 16.68 7.74
N SER A 181 25.96 16.96 8.65
CA SER A 181 24.73 16.18 8.78
C SER A 181 23.50 17.01 9.10
N ILE A 182 22.34 16.60 8.56
CA ILE A 182 21.01 17.08 8.92
C ILE A 182 20.16 15.87 9.32
N GLY A 183 19.46 15.96 10.43
CA GLY A 183 18.58 14.93 10.97
C GLY A 183 17.23 14.82 10.28
N ALA A 184 16.48 13.78 10.63
CA ALA A 184 15.15 13.50 10.10
C ALA A 184 14.14 14.58 10.50
N SER A 185 13.28 14.98 9.56
CA SER A 185 12.29 16.06 9.78
C SER A 185 12.85 17.35 10.39
N ALA A 186 14.13 17.63 10.18
CA ALA A 186 14.84 18.74 10.83
C ALA A 186 14.24 20.11 10.54
N PHE A 187 13.55 20.34 9.42
CA PHE A 187 13.00 21.65 9.07
C PHE A 187 11.47 21.66 8.98
N PRO A 188 10.82 22.84 9.04
CA PRO A 188 9.36 22.90 8.94
C PRO A 188 8.89 22.94 7.47
N ASN A 189 7.61 22.63 7.26
CA ASN A 189 6.93 22.77 5.96
C ASN A 189 6.86 24.22 5.44
N SER A 190 7.15 25.21 6.29
CA SER A 190 7.10 26.62 5.95
C SER A 190 8.38 27.13 5.29
N LEU A 191 9.44 26.32 5.24
CA LEU A 191 10.74 26.69 4.72
C LEU A 191 10.66 26.93 3.20
N LYS A 192 11.28 28.01 2.72
CA LYS A 192 11.27 28.45 1.32
C LYS A 192 12.68 28.63 0.75
N GLU A 193 13.67 28.99 1.56
CA GLU A 193 15.05 29.21 1.10
C GLU A 193 16.06 28.47 1.99
N MET A 194 17.00 27.75 1.38
CA MET A 194 18.09 27.05 2.08
C MET A 194 19.32 26.90 1.18
N ASN A 195 20.52 27.17 1.70
CA ASN A 195 21.75 26.76 1.01
C ASN A 195 22.18 25.35 1.46
N ILE A 196 22.41 24.39 0.56
CA ILE A 196 22.94 23.07 0.93
C ILE A 196 24.47 23.15 0.85
N PRO A 197 25.19 23.01 1.98
CA PRO A 197 26.63 23.11 2.00
C PRO A 197 27.29 21.92 1.29
N THR A 198 28.40 22.17 0.61
CA THR A 198 29.12 21.16 -0.19
C THR A 198 29.77 20.06 0.64
N THR A 199 29.93 20.28 1.95
CA THR A 199 30.48 19.33 2.92
C THR A 199 29.44 18.37 3.49
N LEU A 200 28.18 18.47 3.07
CA LEU A 200 27.10 17.69 3.65
C LEU A 200 27.19 16.21 3.23
N CYS A 201 27.35 15.34 4.23
CA CYS A 201 27.54 13.89 4.06
C CYS A 201 26.25 13.09 4.31
N SER A 202 25.26 13.64 5.02
CA SER A 202 24.02 12.93 5.35
C SER A 202 22.82 13.87 5.54
N ILE A 203 21.67 13.50 4.96
CA ILE A 203 20.38 14.19 5.12
C ILE A 203 19.35 13.16 5.58
N GLY A 204 18.82 13.28 6.79
CA GLY A 204 17.84 12.38 7.39
C GLY A 204 16.49 12.34 6.66
N ASP A 205 15.67 11.34 6.97
CA ASP A 205 14.37 11.13 6.32
C ASP A 205 13.46 12.34 6.52
N TYR A 206 12.84 12.81 5.42
CA TYR A 206 11.96 13.99 5.44
C TYR A 206 12.59 15.23 6.08
N ALA A 207 13.92 15.36 6.12
CA ALA A 207 14.63 16.51 6.72
C ALA A 207 14.05 17.86 6.28
N PHE A 208 13.48 17.91 5.07
CA PHE A 208 12.78 19.04 4.49
C PHE A 208 11.34 18.62 4.15
N PRO A 209 10.40 18.66 5.11
CA PRO A 209 9.05 18.20 4.85
C PRO A 209 8.28 19.25 4.01
N HIS A 210 7.47 18.75 3.07
CA HIS A 210 6.55 19.46 2.16
C HIS A 210 7.00 20.83 1.59
N THR A 211 7.51 20.78 0.36
CA THR A 211 7.67 21.91 -0.59
C THR A 211 8.42 23.13 -0.06
N ILE A 212 9.76 23.07 -0.14
CA ILE A 212 10.60 24.27 -0.12
C ILE A 212 10.77 24.76 -1.57
N PRO A 213 10.14 25.87 -2.01
CA PRO A 213 10.47 26.51 -3.29
C PRO A 213 11.83 27.22 -3.17
N LEU A 214 12.90 26.45 -3.28
CA LEU A 214 14.30 26.86 -3.13
C LEU A 214 14.76 27.86 -4.20
N ASN A 215 14.40 29.13 -4.01
CA ASN A 215 14.93 30.22 -4.82
C ASN A 215 16.25 30.71 -4.21
N GLN A 216 17.34 30.57 -4.99
CA GLN A 216 18.75 30.92 -4.71
C GLN A 216 19.61 29.83 -4.03
N LEU A 217 20.09 28.90 -4.84
CA LEU A 217 21.45 28.35 -4.67
C LEU A 217 22.34 28.87 -5.78
N LEU A 218 23.41 29.57 -5.40
CA LEU A 218 24.57 29.80 -6.23
C LEU A 218 25.28 28.46 -6.43
N LEU A 219 25.08 27.84 -7.60
CA LEU A 219 26.09 26.93 -8.14
C LEU A 219 27.27 27.82 -8.53
N TYR A 220 28.38 27.72 -7.79
CA TYR A 220 29.67 28.23 -8.25
C TYR A 220 30.02 27.46 -9.54
N ASP A 221 29.74 28.07 -10.68
CA ASP A 221 30.50 27.87 -11.90
C ASP A 221 31.17 29.21 -12.26
N HIS A 222 32.36 29.13 -12.82
CA HIS A 222 33.28 30.23 -13.01
C HIS A 222 32.71 31.33 -13.94
N GLY A 223 32.15 32.38 -13.35
CA GLY A 223 32.11 33.72 -13.93
C GLY A 223 30.93 34.05 -14.85
N THR A 224 30.54 35.33 -14.77
CA THR A 224 29.62 36.12 -15.63
C THR A 224 28.10 36.11 -15.34
N LYS A 225 27.68 37.18 -14.64
CA LYS A 225 26.47 38.05 -14.74
C LYS A 225 25.04 37.43 -14.78
N CYS A 226 24.22 37.93 -13.84
CA CYS A 226 22.77 37.74 -13.63
C CYS A 226 21.84 38.13 -14.82
N TYR A 227 20.58 37.68 -14.83
CA TYR A 227 19.31 38.48 -14.86
C TYR A 227 18.04 37.58 -14.81
N GLY A 228 16.99 38.03 -14.08
CA GLY A 228 15.56 37.74 -14.39
C GLY A 228 14.72 37.02 -13.32
N TRP A 229 13.71 37.70 -12.75
CA TRP A 229 12.65 37.13 -11.91
C TRP A 229 11.69 36.27 -12.75
N VAL A 230 11.46 35.01 -12.36
CA VAL A 230 10.27 34.21 -12.73
C VAL A 230 9.97 33.24 -11.57
N ASP A 231 8.70 33.12 -11.20
CA ASP A 231 8.19 32.18 -10.20
C ASP A 231 8.63 30.72 -10.45
N THR A 232 8.86 29.96 -9.38
CA THR A 232 9.17 28.49 -9.28
C THR A 232 10.62 28.02 -9.52
N ILE A 233 11.35 27.58 -8.47
CA ILE A 233 12.71 27.02 -8.61
C ILE A 233 12.87 25.70 -7.83
N CYS A 234 12.45 24.58 -8.43
CA CYS A 234 13.15 23.30 -8.27
C CYS A 234 14.02 23.17 -9.54
N PRO A 235 15.32 22.86 -9.44
CA PRO A 235 16.18 22.85 -10.60
C PRO A 235 15.71 21.76 -11.56
N ALA A 236 15.56 22.11 -12.84
CA ALA A 236 15.23 21.14 -13.87
C ALA A 236 16.27 20.01 -13.97
N LYS A 237 17.49 20.23 -13.46
CA LYS A 237 18.55 19.23 -13.46
C LYS A 237 19.26 19.16 -12.11
N ILE A 238 19.44 17.95 -11.58
CA ILE A 238 20.25 17.67 -10.40
C ILE A 238 21.42 16.77 -10.81
N VAL A 239 22.63 17.12 -10.37
CA VAL A 239 23.81 16.25 -10.45
C VAL A 239 24.27 16.01 -9.02
N VAL A 240 24.11 14.79 -8.54
CA VAL A 240 24.52 14.40 -7.19
C VAL A 240 26.05 14.21 -7.19
N PRO A 241 26.80 14.86 -6.27
CA PRO A 241 28.26 14.82 -6.27
C PRO A 241 28.85 13.41 -6.14
N GLU A 242 29.98 13.19 -6.82
CA GLU A 242 30.79 11.97 -6.63
C GLU A 242 31.27 11.85 -5.18
N GLY A 243 31.08 10.67 -4.57
CA GLY A 243 31.36 10.41 -3.16
C GLY A 243 30.12 10.26 -2.28
N VAL A 244 28.94 10.67 -2.75
CA VAL A 244 27.67 10.37 -2.06
C VAL A 244 27.41 8.86 -2.14
N THR A 245 27.43 8.20 -0.98
CA THR A 245 27.27 6.73 -0.88
C THR A 245 25.83 6.31 -0.59
N PHE A 246 24.98 7.24 -0.13
CA PHE A 246 23.59 6.96 0.16
C PHE A 246 22.67 8.18 -0.03
N LEU A 247 21.46 7.93 -0.52
CA LEU A 247 20.34 8.85 -0.53
C LEU A 247 19.27 8.29 0.41
N ASN A 248 18.74 9.11 1.33
CA ASN A 248 17.72 8.66 2.27
C ASN A 248 16.33 8.54 1.62
N ALA A 249 15.39 7.95 2.35
CA ALA A 249 14.06 7.74 1.82
C ALA A 249 13.40 9.11 1.59
N GLY A 250 12.76 9.29 0.43
CA GLY A 250 12.12 10.57 0.08
C GLY A 250 13.08 11.72 -0.21
N ALA A 251 14.39 11.50 -0.38
CA ALA A 251 15.38 12.58 -0.49
C ALA A 251 15.08 13.65 -1.56
N PHE A 252 14.44 13.28 -2.66
CA PHE A 252 13.99 14.17 -3.74
C PHE A 252 12.49 14.01 -4.04
N ALA A 253 11.71 13.51 -3.09
CA ALA A 253 10.26 13.39 -3.28
C ALA A 253 9.62 14.77 -3.50
N ASP A 254 8.57 14.81 -4.33
CA ASP A 254 7.79 16.01 -4.67
C ASP A 254 8.57 17.12 -5.41
N PHE A 255 9.71 16.78 -6.04
CA PHE A 255 10.47 17.71 -6.88
C PHE A 255 9.78 17.90 -8.24
N LYS A 256 8.65 18.61 -8.25
CA LYS A 256 7.74 18.73 -9.40
C LYS A 256 8.31 19.42 -10.64
N GLN A 257 9.45 20.11 -10.54
CA GLN A 257 10.12 20.74 -11.69
C GLN A 257 11.36 19.97 -12.16
N LEU A 258 11.76 18.92 -11.43
CA LEU A 258 12.93 18.11 -11.79
C LEU A 258 12.66 17.39 -13.11
N VAL A 259 13.53 17.62 -14.09
CA VAL A 259 13.50 17.01 -15.43
C VAL A 259 14.59 15.96 -15.57
N GLU A 260 15.75 16.19 -14.97
CA GLU A 260 16.91 15.32 -15.08
C GLU A 260 17.60 15.13 -13.73
N VAL A 261 17.97 13.89 -13.40
CA VAL A 261 18.90 13.60 -12.30
C VAL A 261 20.06 12.74 -12.76
N VAL A 262 21.26 13.07 -12.30
CA VAL A 262 22.48 12.30 -12.48
C VAL A 262 22.97 11.82 -11.11
N LEU A 263 22.98 10.50 -10.91
CA LEU A 263 23.42 9.85 -9.68
C LEU A 263 24.90 9.40 -9.78
N PRO A 264 25.66 9.41 -8.69
CA PRO A 264 27.10 9.16 -8.71
C PRO A 264 27.43 7.67 -8.66
N GLU A 265 28.59 7.26 -9.19
CA GLU A 265 29.02 5.86 -9.24
C GLU A 265 29.24 5.22 -7.86
N SER A 266 29.40 6.05 -6.81
CA SER A 266 29.49 5.62 -5.42
C SER A 266 28.16 5.15 -4.82
N LEU A 267 27.02 5.50 -5.44
CA LEU A 267 25.70 5.15 -4.93
C LEU A 267 25.36 3.69 -5.30
N ARG A 268 24.97 2.88 -4.30
CA ARG A 268 24.61 1.46 -4.49
C ARG A 268 23.11 1.18 -4.43
N ASN A 269 22.33 2.07 -3.80
CA ASN A 269 20.91 1.85 -3.55
C ASN A 269 20.13 3.13 -3.78
N ILE A 270 19.01 3.02 -4.50
CA ILE A 270 17.96 4.04 -4.50
C ILE A 270 16.96 3.61 -3.43
N ARG A 271 16.73 4.44 -2.41
CA ARG A 271 15.86 4.08 -1.30
C ARG A 271 14.39 4.38 -1.63
N SER A 272 13.53 4.02 -0.68
CA SER A 272 12.10 4.19 -0.84
C SER A 272 11.71 5.65 -1.07
N SER A 273 10.76 5.88 -1.96
CA SER A 273 10.22 7.21 -2.31
C SER A 273 11.25 8.25 -2.75
N THR A 274 12.51 7.89 -3.06
CA THR A 274 13.58 8.86 -3.32
C THR A 274 13.20 9.93 -4.35
N PHE A 275 12.45 9.60 -5.40
CA PHE A 275 11.95 10.50 -6.45
C PHE A 275 10.42 10.43 -6.60
N GLU A 276 9.68 10.05 -5.56
CA GLU A 276 8.21 9.99 -5.61
C GLU A 276 7.62 11.37 -6.00
N ASN A 277 6.53 11.41 -6.77
CA ASN A 277 5.85 12.64 -7.21
C ASN A 277 6.71 13.63 -8.03
N CYS A 278 7.83 13.19 -8.61
CA CYS A 278 8.61 13.99 -9.55
C CYS A 278 7.98 13.96 -10.95
N HIS A 279 6.78 14.54 -11.10
CA HIS A 279 5.95 14.39 -12.31
C HIS A 279 6.63 14.82 -13.62
N ARG A 280 7.58 15.77 -13.58
CA ARG A 280 8.31 16.28 -14.74
C ARG A 280 9.62 15.52 -15.03
N LEU A 281 9.97 14.51 -14.25
CA LEU A 281 11.24 13.79 -14.39
C LEU A 281 11.25 12.99 -15.68
N GLU A 282 12.07 13.41 -16.64
CA GLU A 282 12.19 12.80 -17.96
C GLU A 282 13.42 11.87 -18.06
N ARG A 283 14.51 12.20 -17.35
CA ARG A 283 15.80 11.53 -17.48
C ARG A 283 16.44 11.22 -16.13
N VAL A 284 16.78 9.95 -15.93
CA VAL A 284 17.53 9.47 -14.77
C VAL A 284 18.80 8.79 -15.25
N VAL A 285 19.97 9.31 -14.87
CA VAL A 285 21.24 8.61 -15.06
C VAL A 285 21.55 7.84 -13.78
N LEU A 286 21.36 6.53 -13.87
CA LEU A 286 21.70 5.58 -12.82
C LEU A 286 23.20 5.25 -12.87
N PRO A 287 23.89 5.08 -11.74
CA PRO A 287 25.24 4.53 -11.72
C PRO A 287 25.29 3.11 -12.27
N SER A 288 26.47 2.70 -12.73
CA SER A 288 26.70 1.39 -13.36
C SER A 288 26.42 0.21 -12.43
N GLN A 289 26.55 0.41 -11.12
CA GLN A 289 26.32 -0.61 -10.08
C GLN A 289 25.27 -0.15 -9.08
N ILE A 290 24.04 -0.63 -9.27
CA ILE A 290 22.93 -0.52 -8.32
C ILE A 290 22.52 -1.93 -7.88
N ASP A 291 22.32 -2.11 -6.57
CA ASP A 291 21.80 -3.33 -5.99
C ASP A 291 20.28 -3.30 -5.86
N THR A 292 19.72 -2.16 -5.44
CA THR A 292 18.28 -2.02 -5.15
C THR A 292 17.66 -0.72 -5.65
N ILE A 293 16.42 -0.84 -6.13
CA ILE A 293 15.49 0.28 -6.30
C ILE A 293 14.35 0.07 -5.29
N GLY A 294 14.29 0.96 -4.30
CA GLY A 294 13.40 0.89 -3.15
C GLY A 294 11.93 1.14 -3.48
N SER A 295 11.07 0.89 -2.49
CA SER A 295 9.63 0.95 -2.69
C SER A 295 9.20 2.37 -3.04
N TRP A 296 8.34 2.53 -4.04
CA TRP A 296 7.86 3.83 -4.52
C TRP A 296 8.94 4.81 -5.00
N ALA A 297 10.18 4.34 -5.24
CA ALA A 297 11.33 5.19 -5.56
C ALA A 297 11.09 6.19 -6.69
N PHE A 298 10.35 5.84 -7.74
CA PHE A 298 9.99 6.70 -8.87
C PHE A 298 8.48 6.84 -9.03
N ARG A 299 7.69 6.54 -8.00
CA ARG A 299 6.23 6.57 -8.13
C ARG A 299 5.74 7.94 -8.60
N TYR A 300 4.76 7.94 -9.51
CA TYR A 300 4.20 9.16 -10.11
C TYR A 300 5.20 10.02 -10.90
N CYS A 301 6.30 9.45 -11.40
CA CYS A 301 7.17 10.10 -12.39
C CYS A 301 6.53 10.07 -13.78
N SER A 302 5.48 10.86 -13.96
CA SER A 302 4.57 10.77 -15.11
C SER A 302 5.20 11.14 -16.46
N GLU A 303 6.33 11.85 -16.52
CA GLU A 303 7.08 12.11 -17.77
C GLU A 303 8.30 11.19 -17.96
N LEU A 304 8.55 10.25 -17.03
CA LEU A 304 9.66 9.31 -17.15
C LEU A 304 9.31 8.24 -18.18
N ARG A 305 9.80 8.43 -19.41
CA ARG A 305 9.46 7.56 -20.56
C ARG A 305 10.43 6.41 -20.77
N ASN A 306 11.69 6.58 -20.39
CA ASN A 306 12.72 5.56 -20.57
C ASN A 306 13.67 5.62 -19.39
N ILE A 307 14.03 4.45 -18.87
CA ILE A 307 15.10 4.31 -17.89
C ILE A 307 15.92 3.09 -18.24
N ASN A 308 17.25 3.26 -18.26
CA ASN A 308 18.18 2.17 -18.42
C ASN A 308 18.60 1.68 -17.03
N ILE A 309 18.25 0.45 -16.66
CA ILE A 309 18.61 -0.15 -15.38
C ILE A 309 19.81 -1.08 -15.61
N PRO A 310 21.05 -0.62 -15.35
CA PRO A 310 22.26 -1.35 -15.76
C PRO A 310 22.47 -2.64 -14.95
N SER A 311 22.26 -2.54 -13.63
CA SER A 311 22.23 -3.67 -12.72
C SER A 311 21.20 -3.37 -11.63
N VAL A 312 20.47 -4.39 -11.21
CA VAL A 312 19.66 -4.35 -9.99
C VAL A 312 19.32 -5.79 -9.61
N LYS A 313 19.31 -6.10 -8.31
CA LYS A 313 18.83 -7.40 -7.80
C LYS A 313 17.36 -7.34 -7.43
N TYR A 314 16.89 -6.18 -6.95
CA TYR A 314 15.53 -6.01 -6.44
C TYR A 314 14.91 -4.70 -6.94
N ILE A 315 13.77 -4.81 -7.62
CA ILE A 315 12.85 -3.70 -7.85
C ILE A 315 11.72 -3.87 -6.86
N ALA A 316 11.67 -3.02 -5.84
CA ALA A 316 10.73 -3.14 -4.73
C ALA A 316 9.33 -2.62 -5.07
N ASP A 317 8.44 -2.68 -4.08
CA ASP A 317 7.01 -2.44 -4.24
C ASP A 317 6.72 -1.04 -4.77
N GLY A 318 5.91 -0.92 -5.83
CA GLY A 318 5.52 0.37 -6.39
C GLY A 318 6.65 1.22 -6.96
N ALA A 319 7.87 0.68 -7.13
CA ALA A 319 9.06 1.43 -7.50
C ALA A 319 8.88 2.32 -8.73
N PHE A 320 8.13 1.86 -9.74
CA PHE A 320 7.80 2.58 -10.96
C PHE A 320 6.28 2.67 -11.17
N SER A 321 5.49 2.62 -10.09
CA SER A 321 4.02 2.80 -10.20
C SER A 321 3.69 4.18 -10.75
N ASP A 322 2.67 4.27 -11.58
CA ASP A 322 2.15 5.52 -12.15
C ASP A 322 3.21 6.30 -12.99
N CYS A 323 4.11 5.58 -13.67
CA CYS A 323 5.13 6.14 -14.57
C CYS A 323 4.75 5.98 -16.05
N SER A 324 5.09 6.93 -16.92
CA SER A 324 4.84 6.78 -18.37
C SER A 324 5.95 6.03 -19.12
N LEU A 325 6.55 5.02 -18.49
CA LEU A 325 7.64 4.24 -19.06
C LEU A 325 7.19 3.52 -20.33
N LYS A 326 7.75 3.84 -21.49
CA LYS A 326 7.44 3.17 -22.76
C LYS A 326 8.29 1.92 -22.99
N ARG A 327 9.59 2.03 -22.67
CA ARG A 327 10.57 0.96 -22.83
C ARG A 327 11.42 0.86 -21.57
N ILE A 328 11.59 -0.37 -21.12
CA ILE A 328 12.48 -0.72 -20.02
C ILE A 328 13.23 -1.99 -20.41
N THR A 329 14.53 -2.03 -20.10
CA THR A 329 15.33 -3.25 -20.19
C THR A 329 15.64 -3.69 -18.77
N LEU A 330 15.18 -4.88 -18.40
CA LEU A 330 15.45 -5.47 -17.09
C LEU A 330 16.78 -6.25 -17.17
N PRO A 331 17.68 -6.11 -16.18
CA PRO A 331 18.96 -6.82 -16.19
C PRO A 331 18.80 -8.30 -15.77
N GLU A 332 19.63 -9.18 -16.33
CA GLU A 332 19.69 -10.64 -16.01
C GLU A 332 20.10 -10.97 -14.56
N GLY A 333 20.40 -9.97 -13.74
CA GLY A 333 20.66 -10.13 -12.30
C GLY A 333 19.42 -9.90 -11.42
N LEU A 334 18.29 -9.48 -12.00
CA LEU A 334 17.08 -9.12 -11.28
C LEU A 334 16.41 -10.38 -10.72
N GLN A 335 16.26 -10.47 -9.39
CA GLN A 335 15.71 -11.64 -8.70
C GLN A 335 14.22 -11.49 -8.38
N THR A 336 13.81 -10.29 -7.97
CA THR A 336 12.43 -10.06 -7.50
C THR A 336 11.88 -8.75 -8.05
N MET A 337 10.62 -8.81 -8.46
CA MET A 337 9.79 -7.65 -8.78
C MET A 337 8.68 -7.53 -7.75
N GLY A 338 8.63 -6.38 -7.06
CA GLY A 338 7.71 -6.12 -5.96
C GLY A 338 6.24 -5.96 -6.39
N THR A 339 5.39 -5.87 -5.38
CA THR A 339 3.95 -5.60 -5.51
C THR A 339 3.74 -4.22 -6.12
N TYR A 340 2.89 -4.08 -7.12
CA TYR A 340 2.69 -2.83 -7.89
C TYR A 340 3.95 -2.25 -8.57
N ALA A 341 5.05 -3.01 -8.72
CA ALA A 341 6.34 -2.48 -9.18
C ALA A 341 6.27 -1.58 -10.43
N PHE A 342 5.39 -1.90 -11.38
CA PHE A 342 5.13 -1.19 -12.63
C PHE A 342 3.63 -0.91 -12.83
N ALA A 343 2.83 -0.83 -11.77
CA ALA A 343 1.41 -0.57 -11.91
C ALA A 343 1.14 0.77 -12.61
N ASP A 344 0.09 0.84 -13.41
CA ASP A 344 -0.32 2.02 -14.20
C ASP A 344 0.84 2.59 -15.05
N SER A 345 1.72 1.70 -15.54
CA SER A 345 2.81 2.08 -16.44
C SER A 345 2.44 1.97 -17.92
N HIS A 346 3.09 2.78 -18.75
CA HIS A 346 2.84 2.82 -20.21
C HIS A 346 3.74 1.86 -21.02
N ILE A 347 4.21 0.79 -20.39
CA ILE A 347 5.19 -0.13 -21.00
C ILE A 347 4.49 -0.84 -22.14
N GLU A 348 5.04 -0.79 -23.35
CA GLU A 348 4.41 -1.42 -24.52
C GLU A 348 4.74 -2.92 -24.62
N GLN A 349 5.97 -3.26 -24.25
CA GLN A 349 6.47 -4.63 -24.28
C GLN A 349 7.51 -4.82 -23.18
N ILE A 350 7.56 -6.03 -22.61
CA ILE A 350 8.55 -6.37 -21.61
C ILE A 350 9.02 -7.81 -21.74
N VAL A 351 10.32 -8.01 -21.51
CA VAL A 351 10.95 -9.31 -21.36
C VAL A 351 11.37 -9.44 -19.89
N ILE A 352 10.79 -10.40 -19.19
CA ILE A 352 11.15 -10.72 -17.80
C ILE A 352 12.28 -11.76 -17.84
N PRO A 353 13.48 -11.43 -17.32
CA PRO A 353 14.65 -12.29 -17.46
C PRO A 353 14.55 -13.55 -16.60
N SER A 354 15.29 -14.58 -16.99
CA SER A 354 15.33 -15.91 -16.37
C SER A 354 15.70 -15.89 -14.88
N SER A 355 16.38 -14.83 -14.43
CA SER A 355 16.76 -14.62 -13.04
C SER A 355 15.61 -14.25 -12.11
N VAL A 356 14.49 -13.74 -12.66
CA VAL A 356 13.34 -13.32 -11.85
C VAL A 356 12.61 -14.54 -11.34
N LYS A 357 12.58 -14.71 -10.01
CA LYS A 357 11.90 -15.83 -9.36
C LYS A 357 10.42 -15.55 -9.12
N THR A 358 10.12 -14.30 -8.76
CA THR A 358 8.78 -13.88 -8.35
C THR A 358 8.41 -12.57 -9.00
N ILE A 359 7.23 -12.55 -9.64
CA ILE A 359 6.52 -11.34 -10.05
C ILE A 359 5.48 -11.03 -8.96
N GLY A 360 5.58 -9.87 -8.33
CA GLY A 360 4.73 -9.46 -7.21
C GLY A 360 3.25 -9.28 -7.57
N GLU A 361 2.42 -9.18 -6.53
CA GLU A 361 0.99 -8.91 -6.68
C GLU A 361 0.77 -7.58 -7.40
N ASN A 362 -0.18 -7.50 -8.33
CA ASN A 362 -0.47 -6.27 -9.08
C ASN A 362 0.74 -5.64 -9.81
N ALA A 363 1.85 -6.37 -10.03
CA ALA A 363 3.11 -5.81 -10.53
C ALA A 363 2.97 -4.98 -11.82
N PHE A 364 2.05 -5.35 -12.71
CA PHE A 364 1.68 -4.65 -13.95
C PHE A 364 0.18 -4.30 -13.98
N TYR A 365 -0.45 -4.11 -12.83
CA TYR A 365 -1.87 -3.73 -12.77
C TYR A 365 -2.12 -2.44 -13.57
N LYS A 366 -3.19 -2.39 -14.37
CA LYS A 366 -3.55 -1.23 -15.21
C LYS A 366 -2.49 -0.81 -16.23
N CYS A 367 -1.62 -1.72 -16.68
CA CYS A 367 -0.73 -1.44 -17.80
C CYS A 367 -1.48 -1.51 -19.13
N ASP A 368 -2.34 -0.51 -19.42
CA ASP A 368 -3.24 -0.46 -20.58
C ASP A 368 -2.51 -0.48 -21.94
N PHE A 369 -1.22 -0.12 -21.94
CA PHE A 369 -0.36 -0.10 -23.14
C PHE A 369 0.46 -1.38 -23.33
N LEU A 370 0.51 -2.28 -22.34
CA LEU A 370 1.32 -3.49 -22.38
C LEU A 370 0.74 -4.52 -23.33
N ARG A 371 1.26 -4.60 -24.56
CA ARG A 371 0.77 -5.50 -25.62
C ARG A 371 1.41 -6.88 -25.56
N LYS A 372 2.71 -6.95 -25.27
CA LYS A 372 3.49 -8.19 -25.32
C LYS A 372 4.29 -8.42 -24.04
N VAL A 373 4.12 -9.60 -23.46
CA VAL A 373 4.88 -10.06 -22.29
C VAL A 373 5.60 -11.36 -22.63
N VAL A 374 6.93 -11.36 -22.50
CA VAL A 374 7.75 -12.56 -22.62
C VAL A 374 8.33 -12.89 -21.25
N LEU A 375 7.90 -14.00 -20.67
CA LEU A 375 8.45 -14.53 -19.43
C LEU A 375 9.47 -15.62 -19.78
N GLN A 376 10.74 -15.44 -19.42
CA GLN A 376 11.79 -16.44 -19.68
C GLN A 376 11.71 -17.62 -18.70
N GLU A 377 12.30 -18.75 -19.09
CA GLU A 377 12.43 -19.93 -18.23
C GLU A 377 13.20 -19.58 -16.95
N GLY A 378 12.59 -19.83 -15.79
CA GLY A 378 13.15 -19.48 -14.48
C GLY A 378 12.22 -18.67 -13.59
N VAL A 379 11.15 -18.09 -14.16
CA VAL A 379 10.04 -17.47 -13.42
C VAL A 379 9.19 -18.55 -12.74
N ASP A 380 9.18 -18.56 -11.41
CA ASP A 380 8.54 -19.61 -10.63
C ASP A 380 7.09 -19.22 -10.24
N THR A 381 6.91 -17.96 -9.80
CA THR A 381 5.62 -17.47 -9.28
C THR A 381 5.16 -16.18 -9.95
N ILE A 382 3.89 -16.13 -10.35
CA ILE A 382 3.19 -14.91 -10.79
C ILE A 382 2.14 -14.56 -9.73
N GLY A 383 2.30 -13.41 -9.07
CA GLY A 383 1.40 -12.95 -8.02
C GLY A 383 -0.03 -12.69 -8.50
N SER A 384 -0.97 -12.66 -7.55
CA SER A 384 -2.36 -12.33 -7.83
C SER A 384 -2.48 -10.96 -8.51
N TYR A 385 -3.40 -10.84 -9.46
CA TYR A 385 -3.66 -9.61 -10.22
C TYR A 385 -2.44 -9.02 -10.94
N ALA A 386 -1.34 -9.76 -11.08
CA ALA A 386 -0.08 -9.24 -11.61
C ALA A 386 -0.22 -8.53 -12.96
N PHE A 387 -1.11 -9.00 -13.84
CA PHE A 387 -1.41 -8.37 -15.13
C PHE A 387 -2.87 -7.91 -15.23
N SER A 388 -3.56 -7.73 -14.12
CA SER A 388 -4.97 -7.32 -14.12
C SER A 388 -5.15 -5.95 -14.79
N SER A 389 -6.18 -5.84 -15.62
CA SER A 389 -6.53 -4.65 -16.41
C SER A 389 -5.37 -4.19 -17.29
N SER A 390 -4.54 -5.11 -17.80
CA SER A 390 -3.49 -4.79 -18.75
C SER A 390 -3.96 -4.95 -20.20
N GLY A 391 -3.31 -4.25 -21.12
CA GLY A 391 -3.62 -4.30 -22.55
C GLY A 391 -3.01 -5.48 -23.31
N ILE A 392 -2.74 -6.60 -22.64
CA ILE A 392 -1.96 -7.72 -23.19
C ILE A 392 -2.72 -8.38 -24.33
N GLU A 393 -2.04 -8.55 -25.46
CA GLU A 393 -2.52 -9.27 -26.63
C GLU A 393 -1.89 -10.66 -26.75
N GLU A 394 -0.59 -10.74 -26.42
CA GLU A 394 0.23 -11.95 -26.51
C GLU A 394 1.04 -12.12 -25.22
N ILE A 395 0.96 -13.33 -24.62
CA ILE A 395 1.81 -13.73 -23.51
C ILE A 395 2.32 -15.16 -23.70
N CYS A 396 3.62 -15.35 -23.45
CA CYS A 396 4.25 -16.67 -23.36
C CYS A 396 4.55 -16.99 -21.90
N ILE A 397 3.89 -18.01 -21.35
CA ILE A 397 4.09 -18.49 -19.97
C ILE A 397 5.07 -19.68 -20.00
N PRO A 398 6.22 -19.61 -19.29
CA PRO A 398 7.28 -20.62 -19.36
C PRO A 398 6.93 -21.86 -18.54
N GLY A 399 7.60 -22.97 -18.85
CA GLY A 399 7.42 -24.26 -18.17
C GLY A 399 7.86 -24.29 -16.70
N SER A 400 8.50 -23.23 -16.21
CA SER A 400 8.82 -23.07 -14.79
C SER A 400 7.61 -22.68 -13.93
N VAL A 401 6.58 -22.04 -14.50
CA VAL A 401 5.40 -21.56 -13.75
C VAL A 401 4.51 -22.72 -13.31
N ARG A 402 4.17 -22.77 -12.02
CA ARG A 402 3.37 -23.86 -11.41
C ARG A 402 1.91 -23.53 -11.18
N SER A 403 1.59 -22.27 -10.90
CA SER A 403 0.23 -21.82 -10.67
C SER A 403 0.02 -20.43 -11.23
N LEU A 404 -1.23 -20.16 -11.62
CA LEU A 404 -1.70 -18.81 -11.92
C LEU A 404 -2.45 -18.27 -10.71
N GLY A 405 -1.93 -17.19 -10.12
CA GLY A 405 -2.58 -16.53 -8.99
C GLY A 405 -3.96 -15.95 -9.33
N ASP A 406 -4.72 -15.59 -8.29
CA ASP A 406 -6.05 -15.04 -8.42
C ASP A 406 -6.04 -13.76 -9.29
N GLY A 407 -6.93 -13.68 -10.27
CA GLY A 407 -7.12 -12.50 -11.09
C GLY A 407 -5.93 -12.12 -11.97
N VAL A 408 -4.96 -13.01 -12.19
CA VAL A 408 -3.69 -12.70 -12.88
C VAL A 408 -3.87 -11.95 -14.20
N PHE A 409 -4.85 -12.32 -15.03
CA PHE A 409 -5.21 -11.66 -16.30
C PHE A 409 -6.61 -11.03 -16.26
N ARG A 410 -7.15 -10.77 -15.06
CA ARG A 410 -8.50 -10.18 -14.92
C ARG A 410 -8.60 -8.91 -15.76
N ASN A 411 -9.68 -8.73 -16.52
CA ASN A 411 -9.94 -7.58 -17.39
C ASN A 411 -8.84 -7.31 -18.44
N CYS A 412 -8.07 -8.32 -18.86
CA CYS A 412 -7.21 -8.20 -20.04
C CYS A 412 -8.07 -8.22 -21.32
N TYR A 413 -8.71 -7.08 -21.63
CA TYR A 413 -9.70 -7.00 -22.70
C TYR A 413 -9.13 -7.27 -24.10
N SER A 414 -7.82 -7.14 -24.30
CA SER A 414 -7.15 -7.37 -25.59
C SER A 414 -6.62 -8.79 -25.78
N LEU A 415 -6.66 -9.63 -24.74
CA LEU A 415 -6.07 -10.97 -24.76
C LEU A 415 -6.93 -11.90 -25.62
N LYS A 416 -6.33 -12.50 -26.65
CA LYS A 416 -7.06 -13.33 -27.64
C LYS A 416 -6.82 -14.82 -27.47
N GLU A 417 -5.60 -15.22 -27.15
CA GLU A 417 -5.21 -16.61 -27.05
C GLU A 417 -4.23 -16.81 -25.90
N VAL A 418 -4.40 -17.92 -25.18
CA VAL A 418 -3.52 -18.33 -24.08
C VAL A 418 -3.20 -19.81 -24.21
N VAL A 419 -1.92 -20.15 -24.15
CA VAL A 419 -1.44 -21.53 -24.08
C VAL A 419 -0.75 -21.72 -22.74
N LEU A 420 -1.36 -22.50 -21.85
CA LEU A 420 -0.79 -22.79 -20.53
C LEU A 420 0.22 -23.94 -20.62
N PRO A 421 1.41 -23.81 -20.02
CA PRO A 421 2.43 -24.85 -20.10
C PRO A 421 2.06 -26.05 -19.22
N PRO A 422 2.54 -27.27 -19.54
CA PRO A 422 2.24 -28.51 -18.79
C PRO A 422 2.66 -28.53 -17.32
N SER A 423 3.35 -27.51 -16.87
CA SER A 423 3.76 -27.32 -15.47
C SER A 423 2.66 -26.73 -14.59
N VAL A 424 1.65 -26.07 -15.18
CA VAL A 424 0.57 -25.41 -14.45
C VAL A 424 -0.37 -26.46 -13.87
N THR A 425 -0.60 -26.42 -12.55
CA THR A 425 -1.51 -27.31 -11.83
C THR A 425 -2.79 -26.61 -11.38
N GLU A 426 -2.80 -25.29 -11.32
CA GLU A 426 -3.90 -24.49 -10.78
C GLU A 426 -4.12 -23.20 -11.56
N ILE A 427 -5.39 -22.92 -11.86
CA ILE A 427 -5.89 -21.64 -12.37
C ILE A 427 -6.69 -21.00 -11.24
N GLY A 428 -6.19 -19.90 -10.67
CA GLY A 428 -6.80 -19.21 -9.54
C GLY A 428 -8.17 -18.59 -9.83
N ASN A 429 -8.80 -18.04 -8.78
CA ASN A 429 -10.07 -17.34 -8.88
C ASN A 429 -9.94 -16.13 -9.81
N ASP A 430 -10.97 -15.84 -10.60
CA ASP A 430 -10.99 -14.69 -11.52
C ASP A 430 -9.82 -14.61 -12.53
N ALA A 431 -9.00 -15.66 -12.69
CA ALA A 431 -7.72 -15.60 -13.43
C ALA A 431 -7.84 -14.96 -14.83
N PHE A 432 -8.92 -15.25 -15.57
CA PHE A 432 -9.26 -14.66 -16.87
C PHE A 432 -10.61 -13.92 -16.86
N SER A 433 -11.13 -13.58 -15.66
CA SER A 433 -12.40 -12.87 -15.49
C SER A 433 -12.38 -11.54 -16.24
N GLY A 434 -13.34 -11.30 -17.13
CA GLY A 434 -13.44 -10.09 -17.94
C GLY A 434 -12.55 -10.06 -19.19
N CYS A 435 -11.84 -11.13 -19.55
CA CYS A 435 -11.09 -11.23 -20.80
C CYS A 435 -12.04 -11.34 -22.02
N GLY A 436 -12.71 -10.24 -22.37
CA GLY A 436 -13.82 -10.21 -23.31
C GLY A 436 -13.48 -10.69 -24.72
N ASN A 437 -12.22 -10.53 -25.16
CA ASN A 437 -11.73 -10.95 -26.48
C ASN A 437 -11.00 -12.30 -26.47
N LEU A 438 -10.97 -13.04 -25.35
CA LEU A 438 -10.31 -14.34 -25.28
C LEU A 438 -11.11 -15.34 -26.12
N GLU A 439 -10.55 -15.76 -27.26
CA GLU A 439 -11.16 -16.68 -28.22
C GLU A 439 -10.79 -18.13 -27.95
N ARG A 440 -9.53 -18.37 -27.56
CA ARG A 440 -8.95 -19.70 -27.34
C ARG A 440 -8.12 -19.76 -26.07
N ILE A 441 -8.29 -20.83 -25.32
CA ILE A 441 -7.37 -21.21 -24.24
C ILE A 441 -7.05 -22.70 -24.32
N THR A 442 -5.76 -23.03 -24.24
CA THR A 442 -5.28 -24.41 -24.11
C THR A 442 -4.92 -24.66 -22.65
N ILE A 443 -5.70 -25.53 -22.00
CA ILE A 443 -5.49 -25.95 -20.60
C ILE A 443 -4.82 -27.33 -20.60
N PRO A 444 -3.65 -27.50 -19.97
CA PRO A 444 -2.94 -28.78 -19.95
C PRO A 444 -3.56 -29.78 -18.99
N ASN A 445 -3.31 -31.06 -19.23
CA ASN A 445 -3.79 -32.18 -18.40
C ASN A 445 -3.25 -32.18 -16.96
N SER A 446 -2.26 -31.34 -16.65
CA SER A 446 -1.71 -31.15 -15.31
C SER A 446 -2.62 -30.32 -14.40
N VAL A 447 -3.56 -29.54 -14.95
CA VAL A 447 -4.44 -28.67 -14.16
C VAL A 447 -5.47 -29.49 -13.39
N THR A 448 -5.46 -29.38 -12.06
CA THR A 448 -6.40 -30.05 -11.16
C THR A 448 -7.47 -29.12 -10.62
N VAL A 449 -7.21 -27.81 -10.59
CA VAL A 449 -8.07 -26.79 -9.98
C VAL A 449 -8.30 -25.64 -10.97
N ILE A 450 -9.58 -25.26 -11.13
CA ILE A 450 -10.03 -24.07 -11.85
C ILE A 450 -10.93 -23.29 -10.89
N GLY A 451 -10.49 -22.08 -10.52
CA GLY A 451 -11.12 -21.28 -9.48
C GLY A 451 -12.48 -20.68 -9.85
N VAL A 452 -13.14 -20.12 -8.83
CA VAL A 452 -14.41 -19.40 -8.96
C VAL A 452 -14.22 -18.22 -9.92
N TYR A 453 -15.19 -17.97 -10.80
CA TYR A 453 -15.13 -16.90 -11.81
C TYR A 453 -13.94 -16.97 -12.79
N ALA A 454 -13.18 -18.07 -12.87
CA ALA A 454 -11.93 -18.12 -13.63
C ALA A 454 -12.06 -17.63 -15.09
N PHE A 455 -13.20 -17.88 -15.76
CA PHE A 455 -13.50 -17.42 -17.11
C PHE A 455 -14.76 -16.53 -17.18
N TYR A 456 -15.15 -15.91 -16.07
CA TYR A 456 -16.33 -15.04 -16.01
C TYR A 456 -16.25 -13.95 -17.08
N GLY A 457 -17.28 -13.79 -17.91
CA GLY A 457 -17.33 -12.74 -18.92
C GLY A 457 -16.32 -12.87 -20.06
N CYS A 458 -15.76 -14.06 -20.31
CA CYS A 458 -14.99 -14.35 -21.53
C CYS A 458 -15.92 -14.44 -22.74
N ARG A 459 -16.43 -13.28 -23.19
CA ARG A 459 -17.53 -13.17 -24.15
C ARG A 459 -17.23 -13.76 -25.54
N SER A 460 -15.95 -13.82 -25.92
CA SER A 460 -15.50 -14.35 -27.22
C SER A 460 -15.03 -15.80 -27.18
N LEU A 461 -15.02 -16.45 -26.01
CA LEU A 461 -14.53 -17.82 -25.87
C LEU A 461 -15.49 -18.78 -26.57
N VAL A 462 -15.03 -19.45 -27.62
CA VAL A 462 -15.89 -20.31 -28.47
C VAL A 462 -15.94 -21.75 -27.95
N SER A 463 -14.79 -22.27 -27.53
CA SER A 463 -14.68 -23.63 -27.02
C SER A 463 -13.59 -23.75 -25.97
N VAL A 464 -13.82 -24.64 -25.00
CA VAL A 464 -12.83 -25.00 -23.98
C VAL A 464 -12.80 -26.50 -23.79
N ALA A 465 -11.61 -27.07 -23.66
CA ALA A 465 -11.41 -28.45 -23.23
C ALA A 465 -10.92 -28.44 -21.79
N LEU A 466 -11.71 -28.99 -20.88
CA LEU A 466 -11.31 -29.16 -19.49
C LEU A 466 -10.53 -30.47 -19.35
N PRO A 467 -9.41 -30.48 -18.60
CA PRO A 467 -8.58 -31.66 -18.45
C PRO A 467 -9.24 -32.70 -17.53
N ASP A 468 -9.00 -33.99 -17.82
CA ASP A 468 -9.55 -35.15 -17.10
C ASP A 468 -9.19 -35.25 -15.61
N SER A 469 -8.36 -34.35 -15.11
CA SER A 469 -8.01 -34.20 -13.69
C SER A 469 -8.96 -33.27 -12.93
N VAL A 470 -9.75 -32.44 -13.62
CA VAL A 470 -10.66 -31.47 -12.99
C VAL A 470 -11.91 -32.18 -12.47
N LYS A 471 -12.14 -32.04 -11.16
CA LYS A 471 -13.29 -32.64 -10.48
C LYS A 471 -14.49 -31.70 -10.39
N ARG A 472 -14.26 -30.39 -10.46
CA ARG A 472 -15.29 -29.38 -10.16
C ARG A 472 -15.23 -28.25 -11.16
N ILE A 473 -16.40 -27.85 -11.65
CA ILE A 473 -16.58 -26.54 -12.29
C ILE A 473 -17.20 -25.65 -11.21
N GLU A 474 -16.41 -24.72 -10.69
CA GLU A 474 -16.82 -23.87 -9.57
C GLU A 474 -17.87 -22.84 -9.97
N ASP A 475 -18.41 -22.14 -8.97
CA ASP A 475 -19.43 -21.11 -9.16
C ASP A 475 -19.02 -20.08 -10.21
N LYS A 476 -19.94 -19.80 -11.14
CA LYS A 476 -19.82 -18.75 -12.18
C LYS A 476 -18.57 -18.86 -13.06
N THR A 477 -17.90 -20.02 -13.12
CA THR A 477 -16.66 -20.24 -13.87
C THR A 477 -16.75 -19.73 -15.31
N PHE A 478 -17.83 -20.04 -16.04
CA PHE A 478 -18.07 -19.63 -17.43
C PHE A 478 -19.25 -18.66 -17.58
N ARG A 479 -19.68 -18.01 -16.50
CA ARG A 479 -20.83 -17.10 -16.55
C ARG A 479 -20.58 -15.95 -17.53
N TYR A 480 -21.57 -15.63 -18.35
CA TYR A 480 -21.53 -14.62 -19.42
C TYR A 480 -20.48 -14.88 -20.52
N CYS A 481 -20.09 -16.14 -20.75
CA CYS A 481 -19.35 -16.55 -21.95
C CYS A 481 -20.32 -16.65 -23.15
N SER A 482 -20.70 -15.50 -23.70
CA SER A 482 -21.79 -15.41 -24.69
C SER A 482 -21.55 -16.15 -26.01
N SER A 483 -20.29 -16.38 -26.38
CA SER A 483 -19.92 -17.11 -27.60
C SER A 483 -19.60 -18.59 -27.38
N LEU A 484 -19.73 -19.09 -26.15
CA LEU A 484 -19.34 -20.44 -25.80
C LEU A 484 -20.31 -21.46 -26.40
N GLU A 485 -19.81 -22.21 -27.38
CA GLU A 485 -20.56 -23.21 -28.15
C GLU A 485 -20.29 -24.63 -27.65
N LYS A 486 -19.05 -24.90 -27.22
CA LYS A 486 -18.60 -26.26 -26.87
C LYS A 486 -17.74 -26.27 -25.61
N VAL A 487 -18.06 -27.18 -24.70
CA VAL A 487 -17.26 -27.47 -23.51
C VAL A 487 -17.04 -28.98 -23.46
N HIS A 488 -15.78 -29.41 -23.54
CA HIS A 488 -15.45 -30.80 -23.26
C HIS A 488 -15.32 -30.96 -21.76
N LEU A 489 -16.30 -31.64 -21.15
CA LEU A 489 -16.30 -31.95 -19.73
C LEU A 489 -15.35 -33.13 -19.44
N PRO A 490 -14.64 -33.11 -18.31
CA PRO A 490 -13.74 -34.19 -17.95
C PRO A 490 -14.50 -35.43 -17.48
N ALA A 491 -13.96 -36.62 -17.72
CA ALA A 491 -14.59 -37.87 -17.26
C ALA A 491 -14.66 -37.97 -15.72
N SER A 492 -13.76 -37.28 -15.02
CA SER A 492 -13.68 -37.21 -13.56
C SER A 492 -14.59 -36.16 -12.93
N LEU A 493 -15.44 -35.46 -13.70
CA LEU A 493 -16.26 -34.39 -13.17
C LEU A 493 -17.20 -34.92 -12.08
N GLU A 494 -17.23 -34.26 -10.94
CA GLU A 494 -18.06 -34.58 -9.78
C GLU A 494 -19.11 -33.49 -9.52
N TYR A 495 -18.82 -32.22 -9.88
CA TYR A 495 -19.68 -31.08 -9.52
C TYR A 495 -19.70 -29.94 -10.54
N ILE A 496 -20.88 -29.32 -10.73
CA ILE A 496 -21.08 -28.06 -11.47
C ILE A 496 -21.77 -27.03 -10.55
N GLY A 497 -21.08 -25.92 -10.29
CA GLY A 497 -21.49 -24.87 -9.35
C GLY A 497 -22.60 -23.94 -9.81
N ALA A 498 -23.02 -23.07 -8.89
CA ALA A 498 -24.09 -22.12 -9.10
C ALA A 498 -23.73 -21.14 -10.23
N TYR A 499 -24.65 -20.96 -11.18
CA TYR A 499 -24.51 -20.04 -12.31
C TYR A 499 -23.27 -20.30 -13.19
N ALA A 500 -22.66 -21.50 -13.12
CA ALA A 500 -21.43 -21.83 -13.83
C ALA A 500 -21.48 -21.50 -15.33
N PHE A 501 -22.63 -21.69 -15.98
CA PHE A 501 -22.87 -21.42 -17.40
C PHE A 501 -24.02 -20.40 -17.62
N GLU A 502 -24.32 -19.56 -16.61
CA GLU A 502 -25.35 -18.52 -16.78
C GLU A 502 -24.97 -17.57 -17.92
N GLY A 503 -25.90 -17.25 -18.82
CA GLY A 503 -25.63 -16.36 -19.95
C GLY A 503 -24.70 -16.95 -21.03
N CYS A 504 -24.69 -18.28 -21.19
CA CYS A 504 -24.08 -18.99 -22.33
C CYS A 504 -25.18 -19.43 -23.33
N PRO A 505 -25.72 -18.53 -24.17
CA PRO A 505 -26.86 -18.83 -25.04
C PRO A 505 -26.51 -19.76 -26.22
N ARG A 506 -25.23 -19.86 -26.60
CA ARG A 506 -24.77 -20.69 -27.72
C ARG A 506 -24.40 -22.12 -27.32
N LEU A 507 -24.45 -22.45 -26.03
CA LEU A 507 -24.16 -23.80 -25.55
C LEU A 507 -25.37 -24.71 -25.83
N GLU A 508 -25.40 -25.31 -27.02
CA GLU A 508 -26.56 -26.07 -27.50
C GLU A 508 -26.68 -27.45 -26.83
N LYS A 509 -25.55 -28.10 -26.56
CA LYS A 509 -25.49 -29.47 -26.01
C LYS A 509 -24.32 -29.60 -25.06
N LEU A 510 -24.56 -30.24 -23.93
CA LEU A 510 -23.55 -30.59 -22.95
C LEU A 510 -23.79 -32.00 -22.44
N ALA A 511 -22.84 -32.91 -22.66
CA ALA A 511 -22.94 -34.29 -22.19
C ALA A 511 -22.45 -34.37 -20.73
N ILE A 512 -23.38 -34.38 -19.79
CA ILE A 512 -23.09 -34.45 -18.35
C ILE A 512 -23.10 -35.92 -17.90
N GLY A 513 -22.08 -36.34 -17.16
CA GLY A 513 -21.99 -37.69 -16.59
C GLY A 513 -23.10 -37.96 -15.56
N ARG A 514 -23.51 -39.23 -15.42
CA ARG A 514 -24.66 -39.62 -14.56
C ARG A 514 -24.48 -39.30 -13.07
N ASN A 515 -23.25 -39.18 -12.60
CA ASN A 515 -22.91 -38.98 -11.18
C ASN A 515 -22.39 -37.56 -10.89
N VAL A 516 -22.57 -36.62 -11.82
CA VAL A 516 -22.17 -35.23 -11.64
C VAL A 516 -23.28 -34.50 -10.89
N GLU A 517 -22.98 -33.96 -9.71
CA GLU A 517 -23.91 -33.09 -8.99
C GLU A 517 -23.97 -31.73 -9.73
N VAL A 518 -25.18 -31.29 -10.09
CA VAL A 518 -25.38 -30.03 -10.81
C VAL A 518 -26.22 -29.08 -9.96
N HIS A 519 -25.65 -27.93 -9.60
CA HIS A 519 -26.40 -26.90 -8.89
C HIS A 519 -27.61 -26.43 -9.71
N ARG A 520 -28.77 -26.24 -9.05
CA ARG A 520 -30.05 -25.88 -9.73
C ARG A 520 -29.98 -24.68 -10.67
N ASP A 521 -29.12 -23.72 -10.32
CA ASP A 521 -28.93 -22.46 -11.05
C ASP A 521 -27.73 -22.50 -12.03
N ALA A 522 -27.04 -23.64 -12.18
CA ALA A 522 -25.83 -23.78 -13.01
C ALA A 522 -26.01 -23.26 -14.44
N PHE A 523 -27.18 -23.48 -15.03
CA PHE A 523 -27.50 -23.14 -16.42
C PHE A 523 -28.50 -21.98 -16.57
N LYS A 524 -28.77 -21.22 -15.50
CA LYS A 524 -29.79 -20.16 -15.51
C LYS A 524 -29.64 -19.24 -16.73
N THR A 525 -30.73 -18.91 -17.42
CA THR A 525 -30.72 -18.06 -18.65
C THR A 525 -29.87 -18.57 -19.83
N SER A 526 -29.41 -19.83 -19.82
CA SER A 526 -28.78 -20.49 -20.98
C SER A 526 -29.80 -21.27 -21.82
N PHE A 527 -29.44 -21.61 -23.07
CA PHE A 527 -30.30 -22.40 -23.96
C PHE A 527 -30.71 -23.75 -23.35
N LEU A 528 -29.85 -24.36 -22.53
CA LEU A 528 -30.15 -25.63 -21.85
C LEU A 528 -31.30 -25.52 -20.84
N THR A 529 -31.51 -24.35 -20.21
CA THR A 529 -32.71 -24.13 -19.37
C THR A 529 -34.00 -24.05 -20.18
N TRP A 530 -33.93 -23.58 -21.43
CA TRP A 530 -35.08 -23.57 -22.32
C TRP A 530 -35.53 -25.01 -22.65
N LEU A 531 -34.58 -25.91 -22.95
CA LEU A 531 -34.87 -27.33 -23.20
C LEU A 531 -35.43 -28.04 -21.96
N SER A 532 -34.91 -27.79 -20.76
CA SER A 532 -35.40 -28.44 -19.54
C SER A 532 -36.81 -27.96 -19.14
N TYR A 533 -37.12 -26.68 -19.31
CA TYR A 533 -38.45 -26.14 -19.00
C TYR A 533 -39.51 -26.49 -20.05
N HIS A 534 -39.20 -26.35 -21.34
CA HIS A 534 -40.21 -26.56 -22.40
C HIS A 534 -40.43 -28.03 -22.73
N SER A 535 -39.45 -28.92 -22.53
CA SER A 535 -39.71 -30.36 -22.68
C SER A 535 -40.70 -30.83 -21.60
N PHE A 536 -40.57 -30.37 -20.35
CA PHE A 536 -41.46 -30.79 -19.27
C PHE A 536 -42.90 -30.30 -19.46
N GLU A 537 -43.10 -29.03 -19.84
CA GLU A 537 -44.45 -28.50 -20.13
C GLU A 537 -45.06 -29.09 -21.41
N ALA A 538 -44.26 -29.33 -22.46
CA ALA A 538 -44.73 -29.97 -23.69
C ALA A 538 -45.14 -31.43 -23.46
N TRP A 539 -44.44 -32.17 -22.59
CA TRP A 539 -44.83 -33.53 -22.19
C TRP A 539 -46.12 -33.52 -21.35
N ILE A 540 -46.30 -32.55 -20.45
CA ILE A 540 -47.54 -32.38 -19.67
C ILE A 540 -48.73 -32.06 -20.59
N LEU A 541 -48.57 -31.13 -21.54
CA LEU A 541 -49.62 -30.75 -22.50
C LEU A 541 -49.94 -31.89 -23.47
N ALA A 542 -48.93 -32.61 -23.99
CA ALA A 542 -49.13 -33.77 -24.86
C ALA A 542 -49.85 -34.91 -24.12
N PHE A 543 -49.50 -35.16 -22.86
CA PHE A 543 -50.17 -36.15 -22.03
C PHE A 543 -51.62 -35.75 -21.70
N LEU A 544 -51.87 -34.48 -21.35
CA LEU A 544 -53.23 -33.96 -21.13
C LEU A 544 -54.10 -34.06 -22.41
N LEU A 545 -53.54 -33.68 -23.58
CA LEU A 545 -54.21 -33.82 -24.87
C LEU A 545 -54.53 -35.28 -25.22
N LEU A 546 -53.58 -36.21 -25.03
CA LEU A 546 -53.79 -37.64 -25.26
C LEU A 546 -54.81 -38.23 -24.28
N SER A 547 -54.79 -37.83 -23.01
CA SER A 547 -55.71 -38.33 -21.97
C SER A 547 -57.16 -37.88 -22.16
N ILE A 548 -57.41 -36.83 -22.96
CA ILE A 548 -58.76 -36.32 -23.27
C ILE A 548 -59.23 -36.73 -24.67
N ILE A 549 -58.35 -36.66 -25.68
CA ILE A 549 -58.70 -36.94 -27.07
C ILE A 549 -58.94 -38.45 -27.28
N VAL A 550 -58.08 -39.31 -26.72
CA VAL A 550 -58.18 -40.76 -26.93
C VAL A 550 -59.51 -41.32 -26.38
N PRO A 551 -59.97 -40.97 -25.15
CA PRO A 551 -61.28 -41.42 -24.68
C PRO A 551 -62.46 -40.89 -25.50
N LEU A 552 -62.43 -39.62 -25.92
CA LEU A 552 -63.50 -39.03 -26.75
C LEU A 552 -63.58 -39.67 -28.14
N TRP A 553 -62.43 -40.05 -28.71
CA TRP A 553 -62.37 -40.76 -30.00
C TRP A 553 -62.88 -42.20 -29.89
N ILE A 554 -62.54 -42.90 -28.80
CA ILE A 554 -63.06 -44.24 -28.48
C ILE A 554 -64.58 -44.20 -28.25
N LEU A 555 -65.10 -43.20 -27.51
CA LEU A 555 -66.54 -43.02 -27.31
C LEU A 555 -67.30 -42.76 -28.62
N ARG A 556 -66.67 -42.08 -29.59
CA ARG A 556 -67.26 -41.80 -30.91
C ARG A 556 -67.26 -43.02 -31.83
N LEU A 557 -66.27 -43.91 -31.74
CA LEU A 557 -66.20 -45.16 -32.51
C LEU A 557 -67.17 -46.23 -32.04
N ILE A 558 -67.52 -46.23 -30.75
CA ILE A 558 -68.35 -47.29 -30.15
C ILE A 558 -69.86 -47.00 -30.31
N GLY A 559 -70.30 -45.77 -30.57
CA GLY A 559 -71.69 -45.46 -30.94
C GLY A 559 -72.74 -45.81 -29.87
N TYR A 560 -72.37 -45.85 -28.59
CA TYR A 560 -73.22 -46.36 -27.51
C TYR A 560 -74.14 -45.29 -26.87
N PRO A 561 -75.43 -45.59 -26.60
CA PRO A 561 -76.33 -44.68 -25.87
C PRO A 561 -75.98 -44.62 -24.38
N TRP A 562 -76.07 -43.43 -23.79
CA TRP A 562 -75.71 -43.15 -22.40
C TRP A 562 -76.77 -43.67 -21.41
N GLU A 563 -76.62 -44.92 -20.95
CA GLU A 563 -77.32 -45.40 -19.75
C GLU A 563 -76.40 -45.47 -18.52
N LYS A 564 -76.99 -45.35 -17.32
CA LYS A 564 -76.34 -45.02 -16.02
C LYS A 564 -75.13 -45.89 -15.60
N GLY A 565 -74.89 -47.04 -16.23
CA GLY A 565 -73.67 -47.85 -16.02
C GLY A 565 -72.41 -47.28 -16.69
N CYS A 566 -72.54 -46.51 -17.76
CA CYS A 566 -71.40 -45.97 -18.53
C CYS A 566 -70.64 -44.86 -17.79
N LEU A 567 -71.31 -44.12 -16.90
CA LEU A 567 -70.69 -43.06 -16.12
C LEU A 567 -69.64 -43.63 -15.15
N TYR A 568 -69.89 -44.80 -14.55
CA TYR A 568 -68.94 -45.44 -13.63
C TYR A 568 -67.71 -46.01 -14.33
N VAL A 569 -67.87 -46.55 -15.55
CA VAL A 569 -66.74 -47.01 -16.37
C VAL A 569 -65.90 -45.83 -16.87
N PHE A 570 -66.54 -44.74 -17.28
CA PHE A 570 -65.86 -43.51 -17.69
C PHE A 570 -65.12 -42.83 -16.53
N ILE A 571 -65.77 -42.73 -15.35
CA ILE A 571 -65.13 -42.24 -14.13
C ILE A 571 -63.99 -43.18 -13.72
N GLY A 572 -64.17 -44.51 -13.80
CA GLY A 572 -63.11 -45.49 -13.52
C GLY A 572 -61.90 -45.34 -14.44
N PHE A 573 -62.12 -45.07 -15.73
CA PHE A 573 -61.05 -44.85 -16.70
C PHE A 573 -60.33 -43.51 -16.46
N ILE A 574 -61.07 -42.44 -16.11
CA ILE A 574 -60.48 -41.16 -15.70
C ILE A 574 -59.68 -41.33 -14.40
N VAL A 575 -60.21 -42.03 -13.40
CA VAL A 575 -59.51 -42.29 -12.14
C VAL A 575 -58.25 -43.12 -12.38
N LEU A 576 -58.29 -44.14 -13.25
CA LEU A 576 -57.11 -44.92 -13.62
C LEU A 576 -56.06 -44.08 -14.36
N LEU A 577 -56.49 -43.21 -15.29
CA LEU A 577 -55.60 -42.27 -15.98
C LEU A 577 -54.99 -41.24 -15.02
N VAL A 578 -55.76 -40.74 -14.06
CA VAL A 578 -55.27 -39.82 -13.02
C VAL A 578 -54.32 -40.55 -12.07
N LEU A 579 -54.57 -41.80 -11.70
CA LEU A 579 -53.66 -42.60 -10.88
C LEU A 579 -52.38 -42.96 -11.64
N LEU A 580 -52.46 -43.29 -12.93
CA LEU A 580 -51.31 -43.50 -13.80
C LEU A 580 -50.51 -42.21 -13.99
N PHE A 581 -51.19 -41.06 -14.11
CA PHE A 581 -50.54 -39.74 -14.17
C PHE A 581 -49.86 -39.37 -12.85
N LEU A 582 -50.50 -39.62 -11.71
CA LEU A 582 -49.91 -39.43 -10.39
C LEU A 582 -48.74 -40.39 -10.15
N ALA A 583 -48.83 -41.63 -10.62
CA ALA A 583 -47.73 -42.59 -10.59
C ALA A 583 -46.58 -42.16 -11.52
N PHE A 584 -46.87 -41.58 -12.69
CA PHE A 584 -45.86 -41.05 -13.61
C PHE A 584 -45.23 -39.75 -13.09
N LEU A 585 -45.99 -38.89 -12.39
CA LEU A 585 -45.47 -37.73 -11.65
C LEU A 585 -44.63 -38.17 -10.45
N ALA A 586 -45.03 -39.22 -9.74
CA ALA A 586 -44.25 -39.79 -8.64
C ALA A 586 -42.97 -40.46 -9.16
N LEU A 587 -43.03 -41.17 -10.30
CA LEU A 587 -41.88 -41.74 -11.00
C LEU A 587 -40.99 -40.64 -11.58
N GLY A 588 -41.56 -39.56 -12.12
CA GLY A 588 -40.85 -38.38 -12.61
C GLY A 588 -40.20 -37.59 -11.48
N LYS A 589 -40.83 -37.49 -10.30
CA LYS A 589 -40.22 -36.93 -9.09
C LYS A 589 -39.18 -37.87 -8.46
N MET A 590 -39.37 -39.18 -8.53
CA MET A 590 -38.34 -40.15 -8.13
C MET A 590 -37.15 -40.13 -9.09
N LEU A 591 -37.37 -40.05 -10.40
CA LEU A 591 -36.31 -39.92 -11.40
C LEU A 591 -35.63 -38.54 -11.34
N ALA A 592 -36.37 -37.47 -11.04
CA ALA A 592 -35.81 -36.15 -10.77
C ALA A 592 -35.07 -36.09 -9.41
N GLY A 593 -35.49 -36.87 -8.41
CA GLY A 593 -34.78 -37.06 -7.13
C GLY A 593 -33.63 -38.07 -7.18
N MET A 594 -33.58 -38.91 -8.22
CA MET A 594 -32.44 -39.77 -8.59
C MET A 594 -31.54 -39.11 -9.65
N HIS A 595 -31.92 -37.91 -10.13
CA HIS A 595 -31.13 -36.97 -10.94
C HIS A 595 -30.73 -35.74 -10.11
N GLY A 596 -30.49 -35.94 -8.81
CA GLY A 596 -29.75 -35.00 -7.96
C GLY A 596 -28.26 -35.30 -8.04
#